data_AF-A0A6A3VNP9-F1
#
_entry.id   AF-A0A6A3VNP9-F1
#
_cell.length_a   1.000
_cell.length_b   1.000
_cell.length_c   1.000
_cell.angle_alpha   90.00
_cell.angle_beta   90.00
_cell.angle_gamma   90.00
#
_symmetry.space_group_name_H-M   'P 1'
#
loop_
_entity.id
_entity.type
_entity.pdbx_description
1 polymer ?
#
loop_
_entity_poly.entity_id
_entity_poly.type
_entity_poly.pdbx_seq_one_letter_code
_entity_poly.pdbx_strand_id
1 'polypeptide(L)'
;MKPSLWLKNAKYFGENFTPGEGQVHVLVVVPEVESQRPATAQAQLKKLLNALEWREPQRLCTGDGQDWAYQGASELVVELTRPLDAHYDAWKLGYEDKQNHALNVVVGGRGTGKSRMLDEMKGLLCEAAKQSQQQELVERLENAYVFRVTFGGGTCTTGTLLDSGVPEFDVSYRMLYQLAKDRNEWTQFVFELKQLKLPLSMGMVMEILATLKTVDNAKDMSVILCVDGLQHLINDGTKKCDFYRVLATICNF
;
A
#
# COMPACT_ATOMS: atom_id res chain seq x y z
N MET A 1 -7.75 38.30 50.47
CA MET A 1 -8.52 37.29 51.24
C MET A 1 -8.96 36.19 50.28
N LYS A 2 -8.68 34.92 50.59
CA LYS A 2 -9.13 33.77 49.77
C LYS A 2 -10.63 33.53 49.99
N PRO A 3 -11.45 33.37 48.94
CA PRO A 3 -12.83 32.95 49.12
C PRO A 3 -12.84 31.47 49.50
N SER A 4 -13.26 31.17 50.73
CA SER A 4 -13.57 29.82 51.17
C SER A 4 -14.78 29.30 50.38
N LEU A 5 -14.58 28.29 49.52
CA LEU A 5 -15.63 27.56 48.82
C LEU A 5 -16.37 26.68 49.83
N TRP A 6 -17.56 27.09 50.25
CA TRP A 6 -18.41 26.31 51.15
C TRP A 6 -19.26 25.32 50.32
N LEU A 7 -19.01 24.02 50.51
CA LEU A 7 -19.83 22.94 49.93
C LEU A 7 -21.06 22.71 50.83
N LYS A 8 -22.07 23.59 50.72
CA LYS A 8 -23.37 23.41 51.40
C LYS A 8 -24.48 23.31 50.36
N ASN A 9 -24.93 22.08 50.08
CA ASN A 9 -26.07 21.83 49.22
C ASN A 9 -27.03 20.85 49.90
N ALA A 10 -28.11 21.38 50.49
CA ALA A 10 -29.10 20.60 51.23
C ALA A 10 -29.70 19.46 50.41
N LYS A 11 -29.81 19.61 49.08
CA LYS A 11 -30.35 18.59 48.19
C LYS A 11 -29.49 17.32 48.16
N TYR A 12 -28.17 17.46 48.24
CA TYR A 12 -27.25 16.33 48.07
C TYR A 12 -26.63 15.84 49.38
N PHE A 13 -26.51 16.71 50.39
CA PHE A 13 -25.86 16.39 51.66
C PHE A 13 -26.83 16.37 52.85
N GLY A 14 -28.07 16.85 52.66
CA GLY A 14 -29.03 17.05 53.75
C GLY A 14 -28.83 18.40 54.47
N GLU A 15 -29.88 18.91 55.10
CA GLU A 15 -29.86 20.25 55.73
C GLU A 15 -28.89 20.37 56.91
N ASN A 16 -28.57 19.24 57.54
CA ASN A 16 -27.74 19.15 58.74
C ASN A 16 -26.28 18.78 58.46
N PHE A 17 -25.84 18.82 57.19
CA PHE A 17 -24.45 18.51 56.87
C PHE A 17 -23.52 19.69 57.19
N THR A 18 -22.69 19.47 58.21
CA THR A 18 -21.63 20.39 58.63
C THR A 18 -20.31 19.61 58.73
N PRO A 19 -19.55 19.48 57.63
CA PRO A 19 -18.31 18.72 57.67
C PRO A 19 -17.24 19.49 58.46
N GLY A 20 -16.47 18.79 59.28
CA GLY A 20 -15.24 19.32 59.86
C GLY A 20 -14.15 19.52 58.80
N GLU A 21 -13.13 20.33 59.12
CA GLU A 21 -11.97 20.53 58.25
C GLU A 21 -11.27 19.18 58.01
N GLY A 22 -11.07 18.82 56.73
CA GLY A 22 -10.46 17.54 56.32
C GLY A 22 -11.40 16.32 56.25
N GLN A 23 -12.69 16.45 56.53
CA GLN A 23 -13.64 15.31 56.52
C GLN A 23 -14.36 15.07 55.18
N VAL A 24 -14.09 15.87 54.14
CA VAL A 24 -14.70 15.71 52.82
C VAL A 24 -13.67 15.14 51.85
N HIS A 25 -13.88 13.89 51.44
CA HIS A 25 -13.14 13.27 50.34
C HIS A 25 -13.99 13.32 49.07
N VAL A 26 -13.59 14.14 48.10
CA VAL A 26 -14.28 14.21 46.79
C VAL A 26 -13.64 13.17 45.87
N LEU A 27 -14.36 12.08 45.61
CA LEU A 27 -14.03 11.14 44.54
C LEU A 27 -14.59 11.67 43.22
N VAL A 28 -13.74 12.32 42.43
CA VAL A 28 -14.09 12.74 41.07
C VAL A 28 -13.96 11.53 40.17
N VAL A 29 -15.08 10.92 39.81
CA VAL A 29 -15.12 9.98 38.68
C VAL A 29 -15.09 10.82 37.42
N VAL A 30 -13.92 10.91 36.80
CA VAL A 30 -13.79 11.50 35.47
C VAL A 30 -14.40 10.48 34.50
N PRO A 31 -15.52 10.79 33.81
CA PRO A 31 -16.03 9.88 32.79
C PRO A 31 -14.91 9.65 31.77
N GLU A 32 -14.75 8.41 31.30
CA GLU A 32 -13.89 8.10 30.17
C GLU A 32 -14.44 8.84 28.95
N VAL A 33 -13.99 10.08 28.76
CA VAL A 33 -14.22 10.81 27.53
C VAL A 33 -13.25 10.21 26.53
N GLU A 34 -13.78 9.55 25.50
CA GLU A 34 -12.98 9.19 24.32
C GLU A 34 -12.16 10.43 23.94
N SER A 35 -10.84 10.30 24.05
CA SER A 35 -9.92 11.40 23.80
C SER A 35 -10.13 11.91 22.37
N GLN A 36 -10.72 13.10 22.24
CA GLN A 36 -10.77 13.84 20.97
C GLN A 36 -9.39 14.33 20.51
N ARG A 37 -8.30 14.05 21.25
CA ARG A 37 -6.96 14.31 20.74
C ARG A 37 -6.72 13.41 19.54
N PRO A 38 -6.35 13.98 18.38
CA PRO A 38 -6.03 13.16 17.22
C PRO A 38 -4.96 12.14 17.61
N ALA A 39 -5.21 10.86 17.30
CA ALA A 39 -4.24 9.81 17.52
C ALA A 39 -2.90 10.22 16.89
N THR A 40 -1.80 10.01 17.61
CA THR A 40 -0.47 10.31 17.08
C THR A 40 -0.22 9.48 15.82
N ALA A 41 0.63 9.96 14.91
CA ALA A 41 0.98 9.22 13.68
C ALA A 41 1.45 7.78 13.99
N GLN A 42 2.20 7.60 15.09
CA GLN A 42 2.63 6.28 15.57
C GLN A 42 1.45 5.38 15.98
N ALA A 43 0.46 5.91 16.69
CA ALA A 43 -0.73 5.14 17.07
C ALA A 43 -1.57 4.78 15.83
N GLN A 44 -1.70 5.70 14.87
CA GLN A 44 -2.36 5.45 13.58
C GLN A 44 -1.64 4.37 12.78
N LEU A 45 -0.31 4.43 12.69
CA LEU A 45 0.50 3.43 12.00
C LEU A 45 0.38 2.06 12.67
N LYS A 46 0.44 2.00 14.01
CA LYS A 46 0.25 0.74 14.74
C LYS A 46 -1.13 0.15 14.49
N LYS A 47 -2.18 0.99 14.46
CA LYS A 47 -3.54 0.55 14.11
C LYS A 47 -3.59 0.00 12.69
N LEU A 48 -2.97 0.68 11.73
CA LEU A 48 -2.89 0.23 10.34
C LEU A 48 -2.16 -1.11 10.24
N LEU A 49 -0.96 -1.24 10.83
CA LEU A 49 -0.18 -2.48 10.84
C LEU A 49 -0.98 -3.67 11.37
N ASN A 50 -1.77 -3.47 12.44
CA ASN A 50 -2.61 -4.54 12.99
C ASN A 50 -3.70 -5.01 12.03
N ALA A 51 -4.16 -4.16 11.11
CA ALA A 51 -5.18 -4.46 10.10
C ALA A 51 -4.60 -5.07 8.81
N LEU A 52 -3.27 -5.15 8.70
CA LEU A 52 -2.59 -5.64 7.51
C LEU A 52 -1.87 -6.98 7.77
N GLU A 53 -1.74 -7.77 6.71
CA GLU A 53 -0.88 -8.95 6.63
C GLU A 53 -0.44 -9.19 5.18
N TRP A 54 0.70 -9.84 4.98
CA TRP A 54 1.09 -10.21 3.62
C TRP A 54 0.13 -11.25 3.05
N ARG A 55 -0.34 -10.99 1.84
CA ARG A 55 -1.13 -11.91 1.04
C ARG A 55 -0.66 -11.89 -0.40
N GLU A 56 -0.64 -13.06 -1.02
CA GLU A 56 -0.42 -13.16 -2.45
C GLU A 56 -1.49 -12.37 -3.22
N PRO A 57 -1.12 -11.71 -4.32
CA PRO A 57 -2.05 -10.93 -5.12
C PRO A 57 -3.13 -11.82 -5.73
N GLN A 58 -4.35 -11.28 -5.83
CA GLN A 58 -5.38 -11.90 -6.67
C GLN A 58 -4.95 -11.85 -8.14
N ARG A 59 -5.46 -12.79 -8.95
CA ARG A 59 -5.24 -12.75 -10.40
C ARG A 59 -5.93 -11.55 -11.02
N LEU A 60 -5.26 -10.92 -11.98
CA LEU A 60 -5.79 -9.84 -12.80
C LEU A 60 -6.71 -10.41 -13.90
N CYS A 61 -6.34 -11.56 -14.47
CA CYS A 61 -7.17 -12.31 -15.39
C CYS A 61 -8.16 -13.18 -14.62
N THR A 62 -9.45 -12.86 -14.72
CA THR A 62 -10.56 -13.58 -14.07
C THR A 62 -11.55 -14.22 -15.04
N GLY A 63 -11.28 -14.12 -16.35
CA GLY A 63 -12.10 -14.74 -17.39
C GLY A 63 -11.68 -16.17 -17.70
N ASP A 64 -12.36 -16.81 -18.65
CA ASP A 64 -12.17 -18.23 -19.01
C ASP A 64 -10.71 -18.60 -19.36
N GLY A 65 -9.94 -17.64 -19.88
CA GLY A 65 -8.53 -17.82 -20.24
C GLY A 65 -7.56 -17.80 -19.05
N GLN A 66 -8.02 -17.64 -17.81
CA GLN A 66 -7.15 -17.53 -16.63
C GLN A 66 -6.36 -18.82 -16.33
N ASP A 67 -6.88 -19.98 -16.73
CA ASP A 67 -6.30 -21.30 -16.44
C ASP A 67 -5.72 -21.98 -17.69
N TRP A 68 -5.76 -21.29 -18.84
CA TRP A 68 -5.14 -21.81 -20.06
C TRP A 68 -3.62 -21.84 -19.91
N ALA A 69 -2.93 -22.73 -20.61
CA ALA A 69 -1.47 -22.68 -20.65
C ALA A 69 -1.02 -21.33 -21.23
N TYR A 70 -0.10 -20.66 -20.53
CA TYR A 70 0.44 -19.38 -21.02
C TYR A 70 1.29 -19.60 -22.27
N GLN A 71 1.05 -18.81 -23.31
CA GLN A 71 1.70 -18.96 -24.61
C GLN A 71 2.89 -18.00 -24.73
N GLY A 72 3.96 -18.44 -25.42
CA GLY A 72 5.14 -17.62 -25.68
C GLY A 72 6.07 -17.41 -24.48
N ALA A 73 5.93 -18.23 -23.43
CA ALA A 73 6.74 -18.12 -22.22
C ALA A 73 8.23 -18.30 -22.53
N SER A 74 8.59 -19.32 -23.30
CA SER A 74 9.97 -19.64 -23.67
C SER A 74 10.68 -18.49 -24.38
N GLU A 75 10.02 -17.91 -25.38
CA GLU A 75 10.52 -16.82 -26.20
C GLU A 75 10.66 -15.56 -25.36
N LEU A 76 9.64 -15.24 -24.57
CA LEU A 76 9.64 -14.05 -23.73
C LEU A 76 10.69 -14.13 -22.60
N VAL A 77 10.90 -15.31 -22.01
CA VAL A 77 11.96 -15.52 -21.01
C VAL A 77 13.31 -15.16 -21.60
N VAL A 78 13.62 -15.60 -22.82
CA VAL A 78 14.89 -15.27 -23.51
C VAL A 78 15.05 -13.76 -23.69
N GLU A 79 13.99 -13.07 -24.09
CA GLU A 79 14.00 -11.60 -24.26
C GLU A 79 14.14 -10.85 -22.93
N LEU A 80 13.66 -11.42 -21.82
CA LEU A 80 13.73 -10.81 -20.49
C LEU A 80 15.09 -11.02 -19.79
N THR A 81 15.84 -12.08 -20.11
CA THR A 81 17.10 -12.43 -19.43
C THR A 81 18.11 -11.28 -19.44
N ARG A 82 18.44 -10.74 -20.62
CA ARG A 82 19.48 -9.71 -20.73
C ARG A 82 19.10 -8.38 -20.05
N PRO A 83 17.89 -7.82 -20.25
CA PRO A 83 17.47 -6.62 -19.52
C PRO A 83 17.44 -6.81 -18.00
N LEU A 84 17.02 -7.99 -17.54
CA LEU A 84 16.98 -8.33 -16.12
C LEU A 84 18.39 -8.38 -15.51
N ASP A 85 19.34 -9.03 -16.19
CA ASP A 85 20.76 -9.05 -15.78
C ASP A 85 21.35 -7.64 -15.71
N ALA A 86 21.11 -6.82 -16.74
CA ALA A 86 21.60 -5.45 -16.79
C ALA A 86 21.03 -4.59 -15.66
N HIS A 87 19.73 -4.74 -15.36
CA HIS A 87 19.08 -4.07 -14.24
C HIS A 87 19.69 -4.51 -12.89
N TYR A 88 19.92 -5.81 -12.72
CA TYR A 88 20.51 -6.36 -11.51
C TYR A 88 21.96 -5.90 -11.29
N ASP A 89 22.77 -5.87 -12.35
CA ASP A 89 24.14 -5.37 -12.30
C ASP A 89 24.18 -3.87 -11.95
N ALA A 90 23.29 -3.07 -12.55
CA ALA A 90 23.17 -1.66 -12.21
C ALA A 90 22.78 -1.44 -10.75
N TRP A 91 21.86 -2.25 -10.21
CA TRP A 91 21.50 -2.21 -8.80
C TRP A 91 22.68 -2.54 -7.88
N LYS A 92 23.43 -3.62 -8.16
CA LYS A 92 24.64 -3.99 -7.37
C LYS A 92 25.70 -2.89 -7.36
N LEU A 93 25.82 -2.15 -8.46
CA LEU A 93 26.77 -1.03 -8.59
C LEU A 93 26.24 0.28 -7.99
N GLY A 94 25.00 0.31 -7.50
CA GLY A 94 24.37 1.51 -6.93
C GLY A 94 24.00 2.55 -8.00
N TYR A 95 23.78 2.13 -9.24
CA TYR A 95 23.41 3.04 -10.33
C TYR A 95 21.90 3.29 -10.35
N GLU A 96 21.48 4.42 -9.76
CA GLU A 96 20.08 4.82 -9.64
C GLU A 96 19.53 5.57 -10.88
N ASP A 97 20.29 5.63 -11.98
CA ASP A 97 19.82 6.29 -13.20
C ASP A 97 18.57 5.62 -13.78
N LYS A 98 17.63 6.43 -14.28
CA LYS A 98 16.35 5.96 -14.83
C LYS A 98 16.50 5.06 -16.05
N GLN A 99 17.61 5.15 -16.79
CA GLN A 99 17.92 4.28 -17.93
C GLN A 99 18.21 2.84 -17.49
N ASN A 100 18.56 2.64 -16.22
CA ASN A 100 18.88 1.33 -15.67
C ASN A 100 17.68 0.66 -14.99
N HIS A 101 16.52 1.33 -14.91
CA HIS A 101 15.28 0.73 -14.39
C HIS A 101 14.52 0.02 -15.52
N ALA A 102 14.35 -1.29 -15.38
CA ALA A 102 13.60 -2.07 -16.36
C ALA A 102 12.09 -1.78 -16.25
N LEU A 103 11.54 -1.05 -17.24
CA LEU A 103 10.10 -0.84 -17.38
C LEU A 103 9.54 -1.73 -18.49
N ASN A 104 8.82 -2.78 -18.10
CA ASN A 104 8.14 -3.69 -19.02
C ASN A 104 6.73 -3.18 -19.33
N VAL A 105 6.49 -2.76 -20.58
CA VAL A 105 5.18 -2.24 -21.01
C VAL A 105 4.45 -3.28 -21.85
N VAL A 106 3.30 -3.74 -21.37
CA VAL A 106 2.45 -4.73 -22.07
C VAL A 106 1.32 -4.01 -22.81
N VAL A 107 1.36 -4.02 -24.14
CA VAL A 107 0.38 -3.33 -24.99
C VAL A 107 -0.35 -4.32 -25.89
N GLY A 108 -1.65 -4.11 -26.08
CA GLY A 108 -2.48 -4.97 -26.92
C GLY A 108 -3.96 -4.61 -26.82
N GLY A 109 -4.75 -5.08 -27.80
CA GLY A 109 -6.20 -4.93 -27.83
C GLY A 109 -6.92 -5.63 -26.66
N ARG A 110 -8.24 -5.46 -26.58
CA ARG A 110 -9.06 -6.17 -25.59
C ARG A 110 -8.98 -7.68 -25.84
N GLY A 111 -8.85 -8.46 -24.78
CA GLY A 111 -8.83 -9.93 -24.86
C GLY A 111 -7.51 -10.55 -25.31
N THR A 112 -6.45 -9.78 -25.57
CA THR A 112 -5.15 -10.31 -26.04
C THR A 112 -4.26 -10.86 -24.91
N GLY A 113 -4.81 -11.11 -23.72
CA GLY A 113 -4.05 -11.70 -22.61
C GLY A 113 -3.13 -10.77 -21.81
N LYS A 114 -3.27 -9.43 -21.90
CA LYS A 114 -2.42 -8.48 -21.15
C LYS A 114 -2.40 -8.73 -19.64
N SER A 115 -3.58 -8.79 -19.02
CA SER A 115 -3.72 -9.06 -17.58
C SER A 115 -3.16 -10.44 -17.23
N ARG A 116 -3.31 -11.42 -18.13
CA ARG A 116 -2.74 -12.76 -17.95
C ARG A 116 -1.21 -12.73 -18.00
N MET A 117 -0.60 -12.00 -18.91
CA MET A 117 0.85 -11.82 -18.94
C MET A 117 1.38 -11.19 -17.64
N LEU A 118 0.67 -10.21 -17.08
CA LEU A 118 1.02 -9.62 -15.79
C LEU A 118 0.88 -10.63 -14.63
N ASP A 119 -0.10 -11.54 -14.69
CA ASP A 119 -0.20 -12.63 -13.72
C ASP A 119 1.02 -13.57 -13.76
N GLU A 120 1.57 -13.84 -14.94
CA GLU A 120 2.73 -14.73 -15.13
C GLU A 120 4.09 -14.06 -14.88
N MET A 121 4.13 -12.74 -14.72
CA MET A 121 5.38 -11.95 -14.73
C MET A 121 6.43 -12.45 -13.72
N LYS A 122 6.04 -12.81 -12.49
CA LYS A 122 7.00 -13.36 -11.50
C LYS A 122 7.63 -14.65 -12.01
N GLY A 123 6.83 -15.56 -12.56
CA GLY A 123 7.32 -16.82 -13.11
C GLY A 123 8.27 -16.60 -14.29
N LEU A 124 7.90 -15.70 -15.21
CA LEU A 124 8.75 -15.32 -16.35
C LEU A 124 10.09 -14.75 -15.90
N LEU A 125 10.09 -13.86 -14.91
CA LEU A 125 11.33 -13.28 -14.36
C LEU A 125 12.17 -14.32 -13.61
N CYS A 126 11.55 -15.24 -12.87
CA CYS A 126 12.27 -16.34 -12.22
C CYS A 126 12.96 -17.25 -13.24
N GLU A 127 12.27 -17.63 -14.32
CA GLU A 127 12.86 -18.44 -15.38
C GLU A 127 13.96 -17.68 -16.13
N ALA A 128 13.80 -16.38 -16.36
CA ALA A 128 14.83 -15.53 -16.95
C ALA A 128 16.08 -15.44 -16.03
N ALA A 129 15.88 -15.29 -14.73
CA ALA A 129 16.98 -15.32 -13.76
C ALA A 129 17.69 -16.67 -13.72
N LYS A 130 16.98 -17.80 -13.86
CA LYS A 130 17.62 -19.13 -13.94
C LYS A 130 18.47 -19.31 -15.20
N GLN A 131 18.17 -18.58 -16.27
CA GLN A 131 19.04 -18.50 -17.45
C GLN A 131 20.24 -17.58 -17.23
N SER A 132 20.18 -16.68 -16.25
CA SER A 132 21.38 -15.96 -15.80
C SER A 132 22.34 -16.90 -15.08
N GLN A 133 23.61 -16.54 -15.05
CA GLN A 133 24.62 -17.23 -14.23
C GLN A 133 24.70 -16.64 -12.80
N GLN A 134 23.68 -15.90 -12.36
CA GLN A 134 23.70 -15.11 -11.13
C GLN A 134 22.80 -15.73 -10.05
N GLN A 135 23.38 -16.56 -9.17
CA GLN A 135 22.61 -17.29 -8.15
C GLN A 135 21.84 -16.36 -7.18
N GLU A 136 22.43 -15.22 -6.82
CA GLU A 136 21.79 -14.25 -5.93
C GLU A 136 20.55 -13.61 -6.58
N LEU A 137 20.58 -13.37 -7.90
CA LEU A 137 19.42 -12.86 -8.64
C LEU A 137 18.26 -13.87 -8.63
N VAL A 138 18.56 -15.16 -8.80
CA VAL A 138 17.58 -16.25 -8.72
C VAL A 138 16.91 -16.24 -7.34
N GLU A 139 17.70 -16.25 -6.27
CA GLU A 139 17.19 -16.24 -4.90
C GLU A 139 16.32 -15.01 -4.61
N ARG A 140 16.74 -13.83 -5.08
CA ARG A 140 15.98 -12.59 -4.92
C ARG A 140 14.62 -12.63 -5.62
N LEU A 141 14.55 -13.15 -6.85
CA LEU A 141 13.29 -13.21 -7.60
C LEU A 141 12.35 -14.31 -7.11
N GLU A 142 12.87 -15.46 -6.68
CA GLU A 142 12.05 -16.52 -6.06
C GLU A 142 11.36 -16.00 -4.79
N ASN A 143 12.08 -15.21 -3.98
CA ASN A 143 11.59 -14.58 -2.76
C ASN A 143 10.91 -13.22 -2.98
N ALA A 144 10.74 -12.76 -4.22
CA ALA A 144 10.17 -11.46 -4.50
C ALA A 144 8.69 -11.35 -4.11
N TYR A 145 8.33 -10.19 -3.56
CA TYR A 145 6.97 -9.81 -3.21
C TYR A 145 6.27 -9.21 -4.42
N VAL A 146 5.14 -9.79 -4.83
CA VAL A 146 4.38 -9.32 -6.00
C VAL A 146 3.22 -8.45 -5.56
N PHE A 147 3.15 -7.24 -6.08
CA PHE A 147 1.95 -6.40 -6.02
C PHE A 147 1.27 -6.38 -7.37
N ARG A 148 -0.01 -6.74 -7.42
CA ARG A 148 -0.84 -6.59 -8.62
C ARG A 148 -1.86 -5.50 -8.39
N VAL A 149 -1.57 -4.33 -8.94
CA VAL A 149 -2.40 -3.12 -8.87
C VAL A 149 -3.26 -3.06 -10.12
N THR A 150 -4.56 -2.82 -9.97
CA THR A 150 -5.46 -2.64 -11.12
C THR A 150 -6.30 -1.37 -11.01
N PHE A 151 -6.34 -0.64 -12.12
CA PHE A 151 -7.23 0.50 -12.35
C PHE A 151 -8.52 0.09 -13.07
N GLY A 152 -8.73 -1.21 -13.31
CA GLY A 152 -9.98 -1.77 -13.80
C GLY A 152 -10.74 -2.53 -12.69
N GLY A 153 -11.90 -3.11 -13.05
CA GLY A 153 -12.66 -4.00 -12.16
C GLY A 153 -13.13 -3.37 -10.85
N GLY A 154 -13.05 -4.14 -9.75
CA GLY A 154 -13.54 -3.74 -8.41
C GLY A 154 -12.77 -2.61 -7.73
N THR A 155 -11.63 -2.20 -8.29
CA THR A 155 -10.87 -1.02 -7.85
C THR A 155 -10.78 0.03 -8.96
N CYS A 156 -11.73 0.04 -9.89
CA CYS A 156 -11.74 0.96 -11.02
C CYS A 156 -11.80 2.42 -10.56
N THR A 157 -11.00 3.30 -11.18
CA THR A 157 -11.18 4.74 -11.07
C THR A 157 -12.29 5.17 -12.04
N THR A 158 -13.53 5.28 -11.59
CA THR A 158 -14.57 5.98 -12.36
C THR A 158 -14.37 7.49 -12.24
N GLY A 159 -13.45 8.05 -13.05
CA GLY A 159 -13.17 9.49 -13.07
C GLY A 159 -11.72 9.81 -12.70
N THR A 160 -11.52 10.77 -11.80
CA THR A 160 -10.21 11.30 -11.38
C THR A 160 -9.53 10.42 -10.32
N LEU A 161 -8.21 10.59 -10.16
CA LEU A 161 -7.41 10.03 -9.07
C LEU A 161 -8.04 10.21 -7.69
N LEU A 162 -7.72 9.31 -6.75
CA LEU A 162 -8.16 9.34 -5.36
C LEU A 162 -7.84 10.68 -4.69
N ASP A 163 -6.68 11.24 -5.02
CA ASP A 163 -6.24 12.58 -4.67
C ASP A 163 -5.55 13.21 -5.88
N SER A 164 -6.18 14.23 -6.47
CA SER A 164 -5.63 14.92 -7.62
C SER A 164 -4.38 15.74 -7.30
N GLY A 165 -4.02 15.94 -6.02
CA GLY A 165 -2.75 16.50 -5.58
C GLY A 165 -1.63 15.47 -5.46
N VAL A 166 -1.96 14.20 -5.17
CA VAL A 166 -0.99 13.14 -4.84
C VAL A 166 -1.30 11.82 -5.58
N PRO A 167 -0.83 11.68 -6.84
CA PRO A 167 -1.08 10.50 -7.69
C PRO A 167 -0.53 9.19 -7.13
N GLU A 168 0.49 9.29 -6.28
CA GLU A 168 1.08 8.14 -5.62
C GLU A 168 0.06 7.34 -4.79
N PHE A 169 -0.92 8.02 -4.21
CA PHE A 169 -1.95 7.39 -3.39
C PHE A 169 -2.79 6.38 -4.18
N ASP A 170 -2.94 6.57 -5.48
CA ASP A 170 -3.66 5.61 -6.31
C ASP A 170 -2.95 4.26 -6.42
N VAL A 171 -1.63 4.24 -6.40
CA VAL A 171 -0.86 2.99 -6.45
C VAL A 171 -0.72 2.42 -5.05
N SER A 172 -0.27 3.23 -4.08
CA SER A 172 0.00 2.76 -2.72
C SER A 172 -1.25 2.27 -1.98
N TYR A 173 -2.42 2.89 -2.18
CA TYR A 173 -3.65 2.41 -1.55
C TYR A 173 -4.06 1.04 -2.09
N ARG A 174 -3.84 0.79 -3.39
CA ARG A 174 -4.11 -0.52 -4.00
C ARG A 174 -3.12 -1.58 -3.51
N MET A 175 -1.86 -1.20 -3.28
CA MET A 175 -0.88 -2.09 -2.64
C MET A 175 -1.28 -2.41 -1.20
N LEU A 176 -1.70 -1.42 -0.40
CA LEU A 176 -2.22 -1.64 0.95
C LEU A 176 -3.49 -2.49 0.95
N TYR A 177 -4.36 -2.32 -0.06
CA TYR A 177 -5.57 -3.12 -0.21
C TYR A 177 -5.27 -4.60 -0.43
N GLN A 178 -4.19 -4.93 -1.14
CA GLN A 178 -3.71 -6.31 -1.23
C GLN A 178 -3.36 -6.88 0.15
N LEU A 179 -2.75 -6.05 1.01
CA LEU A 179 -2.31 -6.41 2.37
C LEU A 179 -3.44 -6.41 3.41
N ALA A 180 -4.64 -5.94 3.08
CA ALA A 180 -5.73 -5.85 4.04
C ALA A 180 -6.22 -7.24 4.49
N LYS A 181 -6.31 -7.45 5.81
CA LYS A 181 -6.89 -8.66 6.40
C LYS A 181 -8.35 -8.83 6.00
N ASP A 182 -9.10 -7.74 6.15
CA ASP A 182 -10.50 -7.63 5.78
C ASP A 182 -10.60 -6.84 4.47
N ARG A 183 -10.87 -7.54 3.36
CA ARG A 183 -11.11 -6.90 2.06
C ARG A 183 -12.53 -6.36 2.01
N ASN A 184 -12.75 -5.26 2.73
CA ASN A 184 -13.94 -4.43 2.58
C ASN A 184 -14.05 -3.94 1.14
N GLU A 185 -15.24 -3.53 0.72
CA GLU A 185 -15.43 -2.84 -0.57
C GLU A 185 -14.41 -1.71 -0.74
N TRP A 186 -13.85 -1.58 -1.95
CA TRP A 186 -12.75 -0.67 -2.24
C TRP A 186 -13.01 0.77 -1.78
N THR A 187 -14.22 1.29 -2.03
CA THR A 187 -14.62 2.64 -1.62
C THR A 187 -14.58 2.83 -0.11
N GLN A 188 -15.00 1.82 0.66
CA GLN A 188 -14.95 1.87 2.12
C GLN A 188 -13.51 1.83 2.62
N PHE A 189 -12.69 0.94 2.05
CA PHE A 189 -11.27 0.85 2.39
C PHE A 189 -10.53 2.17 2.15
N VAL A 190 -10.74 2.79 0.99
CA VAL A 190 -10.16 4.11 0.67
C VAL A 190 -10.65 5.17 1.65
N PHE A 191 -11.94 5.18 1.99
CA PHE A 191 -12.51 6.14 2.93
C PHE A 191 -11.83 6.04 4.30
N GLU A 192 -11.63 4.82 4.81
CA GLU A 192 -10.95 4.55 6.08
C GLU A 192 -9.48 4.98 6.05
N LEU A 193 -8.75 4.66 4.98
CA LEU A 193 -7.35 5.10 4.80
C LEU A 193 -7.23 6.63 4.77
N LYS A 194 -8.16 7.34 4.11
CA LYS A 194 -8.16 8.81 4.08
C LYS A 194 -8.39 9.46 5.45
N GLN A 195 -8.95 8.74 6.42
CA GLN A 195 -9.06 9.23 7.79
C GLN A 195 -7.71 9.17 8.54
N LEU A 196 -6.76 8.37 8.05
CA LEU A 196 -5.40 8.33 8.60
C LEU A 196 -4.64 9.57 8.11
N LYS A 197 -4.00 10.29 9.04
CA LYS A 197 -3.18 11.45 8.71
C LYS A 197 -1.74 11.00 8.43
N LEU A 198 -1.60 9.96 7.61
CA LEU A 198 -0.32 9.34 7.25
C LEU A 198 -0.01 9.59 5.77
N PRO A 199 1.24 9.93 5.42
CA PRO A 199 1.67 10.00 4.03
C PRO A 199 1.88 8.57 3.52
N LEU A 200 0.81 7.92 3.07
CA LEU A 200 0.83 6.54 2.57
C LEU A 200 1.45 6.49 1.16
N SER A 201 2.72 6.85 1.02
CA SER A 201 3.51 6.70 -0.22
C SER A 201 3.83 5.23 -0.49
N MET A 202 4.30 4.87 -1.69
CA MET A 202 4.75 3.51 -2.00
C MET A 202 5.95 3.12 -1.12
N GLY A 203 6.85 4.06 -0.83
CA GLY A 203 7.93 3.86 0.13
C GLY A 203 7.41 3.49 1.53
N MET A 204 6.36 4.16 2.01
CA MET A 204 5.71 3.81 3.28
C MET A 204 5.10 2.39 3.24
N VAL A 205 4.57 1.96 2.10
CA VAL A 205 4.09 0.58 1.92
C VAL A 205 5.24 -0.42 2.01
N MET A 206 6.42 -0.08 1.50
CA MET A 206 7.61 -0.94 1.63
C MET A 206 8.06 -1.08 3.08
N GLU A 207 8.09 0.03 3.84
CA GLU A 207 8.41 -0.01 5.28
C GLU A 207 7.38 -0.83 6.07
N ILE A 208 6.10 -0.69 5.73
CA ILE A 208 5.02 -1.52 6.30
C ILE A 208 5.27 -2.99 5.97
N LEU A 209 5.60 -3.33 4.72
CA LEU A 209 5.84 -4.70 4.30
C LEU A 209 7.08 -5.29 4.99
N ALA A 210 8.17 -4.53 5.09
CA ALA A 210 9.38 -4.91 5.82
C ALA A 210 9.06 -5.21 7.28
N THR A 211 8.25 -4.35 7.93
CA THR A 211 7.77 -4.58 9.30
C THR A 211 6.94 -5.86 9.41
N LEU A 212 5.98 -6.09 8.51
CA LEU A 212 5.14 -7.29 8.49
C LEU A 212 5.95 -8.58 8.27
N LYS A 213 7.08 -8.48 7.55
CA LYS A 213 7.95 -9.61 7.22
C LYS A 213 9.18 -9.73 8.11
N THR A 214 9.34 -8.82 9.07
CA THR A 214 10.50 -8.77 9.96
C THR A 214 11.81 -8.72 9.16
N VAL A 215 11.83 -7.90 8.11
CA VAL A 215 13.01 -7.60 7.31
C VAL A 215 13.62 -6.30 7.84
N ASP A 216 14.90 -6.35 8.21
CA ASP A 216 15.58 -5.21 8.86
C ASP A 216 15.75 -4.00 7.93
N ASN A 217 15.94 -4.24 6.64
CA ASN A 217 16.15 -3.19 5.65
C ASN A 217 15.30 -3.45 4.39
N ALA A 218 14.40 -2.52 4.09
CA ALA A 218 13.53 -2.60 2.91
C ALA A 218 14.32 -2.72 1.60
N LYS A 219 15.57 -2.24 1.53
CA LYS A 219 16.44 -2.37 0.35
C LYS A 219 16.83 -3.82 0.03
N ASP A 220 16.78 -4.70 1.03
CA ASP A 220 17.11 -6.11 0.85
C ASP A 220 15.94 -6.88 0.20
N MET A 221 14.75 -6.28 0.17
CA MET A 221 13.56 -6.85 -0.44
C MET A 221 13.58 -6.70 -1.95
N SER A 222 13.03 -7.71 -2.64
CA SER A 222 12.72 -7.64 -4.07
C SER A 222 11.23 -7.52 -4.25
N VAL A 223 10.80 -6.56 -5.08
CA VAL A 223 9.39 -6.26 -5.32
C VAL A 223 9.12 -6.26 -6.81
N ILE A 224 8.05 -6.93 -7.21
CA ILE A 224 7.54 -6.92 -8.59
C ILE A 224 6.20 -6.20 -8.55
N LEU A 225 6.16 -5.01 -9.13
CA LEU A 225 4.94 -4.22 -9.26
C LEU A 225 4.33 -4.41 -10.65
N CYS A 226 3.20 -5.10 -10.72
CA CYS A 226 2.41 -5.24 -11.93
C CYS A 226 1.22 -4.28 -11.88
N VAL A 227 1.10 -3.41 -12.88
CA VAL A 227 0.02 -2.42 -12.96
C VAL A 227 -0.84 -2.66 -14.20
N ASP A 228 -2.10 -2.98 -13.98
CA ASP A 228 -3.10 -3.22 -15.04
C ASP A 228 -4.14 -2.10 -15.10
N GLY A 229 -4.81 -1.99 -16.24
CA GLY A 229 -5.94 -1.07 -16.39
C GLY A 229 -5.56 0.39 -16.58
N LEU A 230 -4.30 0.72 -16.89
CA LEU A 230 -3.84 2.10 -17.08
C LEU A 230 -4.66 2.88 -18.12
N GLN A 231 -5.29 2.20 -19.08
CA GLN A 231 -6.20 2.82 -20.05
C GLN A 231 -7.47 3.43 -19.45
N HIS A 232 -7.80 3.12 -18.18
CA HIS A 232 -8.93 3.72 -17.46
C HIS A 232 -8.59 5.09 -16.86
N LEU A 233 -7.32 5.47 -16.82
CA LEU A 233 -6.88 6.77 -16.36
C LEU A 233 -7.14 7.83 -17.42
N ILE A 234 -7.52 9.04 -16.97
CA ILE A 234 -7.70 10.18 -17.87
C ILE A 234 -6.37 10.51 -18.54
N ASN A 235 -6.39 10.56 -19.87
CA ASN A 235 -5.26 10.96 -20.69
C ASN A 235 -5.67 12.07 -21.66
N ASP A 236 -5.29 13.32 -21.35
CA ASP A 236 -5.53 14.50 -22.17
C ASP A 236 -4.31 14.91 -23.02
N GLY A 237 -3.26 14.08 -23.04
CA GLY A 237 -2.01 14.35 -23.75
C GLY A 237 -1.05 15.31 -23.03
N THR A 238 -1.39 15.81 -21.85
CA THR A 238 -0.52 16.70 -21.05
C THR A 238 0.22 15.96 -19.94
N LYS A 239 1.30 16.56 -19.42
CA LYS A 239 2.00 16.05 -18.22
C LYS A 239 1.18 16.12 -16.92
N LYS A 240 0.00 16.75 -16.96
CA LYS A 240 -0.89 16.90 -15.81
C LYS A 240 -1.99 15.83 -15.79
N CYS A 241 -2.13 15.04 -16.86
CA CYS A 241 -3.14 13.98 -16.89
C CYS A 241 -2.84 12.88 -15.88
N ASP A 242 -3.89 12.19 -15.46
CA ASP A 242 -3.82 11.12 -14.45
C ASP A 242 -2.93 9.98 -14.93
N PHE A 243 -3.02 9.60 -16.21
CA PHE A 243 -2.17 8.58 -16.82
C PHE A 243 -0.67 8.91 -16.66
N TYR A 244 -0.24 10.10 -17.08
CA TYR A 244 1.16 10.50 -17.03
C TYR A 244 1.67 10.57 -15.59
N ARG A 245 0.83 11.08 -14.69
CA ARG A 245 1.19 11.27 -13.28
C ARG A 245 1.33 9.95 -12.53
N VAL A 246 0.45 8.99 -12.76
CA VAL A 246 0.57 7.63 -12.22
C VAL A 246 1.79 6.94 -12.81
N LEU A 247 2.00 7.02 -14.13
CA LEU A 247 3.18 6.44 -14.78
C LEU A 247 4.49 7.03 -14.24
N ALA A 248 4.56 8.35 -14.09
CA ALA A 248 5.71 9.03 -13.51
C ALA A 248 5.97 8.60 -12.05
N THR A 249 4.90 8.30 -11.30
CA THR A 249 5.01 7.78 -9.93
C THR A 249 5.60 6.38 -9.93
N ILE A 250 5.10 5.48 -10.78
CA ILE A 250 5.63 4.12 -10.93
C ILE A 250 7.11 4.16 -11.35
N CYS A 251 7.51 5.05 -12.25
CA CYS A 251 8.90 5.18 -12.68
C CYS A 251 9.83 5.87 -11.67
N ASN A 252 9.31 6.42 -10.58
CA ASN A 252 10.10 7.00 -9.48
C ASN A 252 10.14 6.07 -8.26
N PHE A 253 9.44 4.93 -8.32
CA PHE A 253 9.51 3.86 -7.32
C PHE A 253 10.79 3.05 -7.52
#